data_AF-M7N2W0-F1
#
_entry.id   AF-M7N2W0-F1
#
_cell.length_a   1.000
_cell.length_b   1.000
_cell.length_c   1.000
_cell.angle_alpha   90.00
_cell.angle_beta   90.00
_cell.angle_gamma   90.00
#
_symmetry.space_group_name_H-M   'P 1'
#
loop_
_entity.id
_entity.type
_entity.pdbx_description
1 polymer ?
#
loop_
_entity_poly.entity_id
_entity_poly.type
_entity_poly.pdbx_seq_one_letter_code
_entity_poly.pdbx_strand_id
1 'polypeptide(L)' 'MESSGLSGLTLLLVVILGVAFLGLYIWSIVWAYNDAKIRNQHPVLVAIMVALLSWPLGLVIWLIVRR' A
#
# COMPACT_ATOMS: atom_id res chain seq x y z
N MET A 1 7.01 -33.84 -18.63
CA MET A 1 5.85 -33.70 -17.72
C MET A 1 6.26 -32.93 -16.47
N GLU A 2 6.85 -31.73 -16.60
CA GLU A 2 7.36 -30.91 -15.47
C GLU A 2 6.65 -29.54 -15.33
N SER A 3 5.72 -29.21 -16.22
CA SER A 3 5.08 -27.89 -16.27
C SER A 3 4.01 -27.67 -15.19
N SER A 4 3.43 -28.74 -14.64
CA SER A 4 2.34 -28.69 -13.66
C SER A 4 2.79 -28.25 -12.26
N GLY A 5 4.03 -28.54 -11.87
CA GLY A 5 4.60 -28.09 -10.60
C GLY A 5 4.92 -26.59 -10.60
N LEU A 6 5.44 -26.08 -11.72
CA LEU A 6 5.78 -24.66 -11.87
C LEU A 6 4.52 -23.77 -11.79
N SER A 7 3.41 -24.18 -12.44
CA SER A 7 2.17 -23.41 -12.45
C SER A 7 1.52 -23.27 -11.06
N GLY A 8 1.60 -24.31 -10.23
CA GLY A 8 1.06 -24.27 -8.86
C GLY A 8 1.86 -23.34 -7.95
N LEU A 9 3.20 -23.40 -8.04
CA LEU A 9 4.07 -22.51 -7.28
C LEU A 9 3.92 -21.04 -7.72
N THR A 10 3.86 -20.78 -9.03
CA THR A 10 3.62 -19.43 -9.55
C THR A 10 2.30 -18.87 -9.05
N LEU A 11 1.21 -19.65 -9.07
CA LEU A 11 -0.09 -19.22 -8.56
C LEU A 11 -0.03 -18.89 -7.06
N LEU A 12 0.59 -19.76 -6.26
CA LEU A 12 0.74 -19.54 -4.82
C LEU A 12 1.52 -18.26 -4.51
N LEU A 13 2.63 -18.03 -5.21
CA LEU A 13 3.44 -16.82 -5.04
C LEU A 13 2.65 -15.56 -5.40
N VAL A 14 1.89 -15.58 -6.49
CA VAL A 14 1.05 -14.44 -6.90
C VAL A 14 -0.01 -14.13 -5.83
N VAL A 15 -0.64 -15.15 -5.25
CA VAL A 15 -1.64 -14.96 -4.19
C VAL A 15 -0.99 -14.37 -2.94
N ILE A 16 0.14 -14.91 -2.48
CA ILE A 16 0.85 -14.39 -1.30
C ILE A 16 1.26 -12.94 -1.51
N LEU A 17 1.86 -12.63 -2.67
CA LEU A 17 2.29 -11.28 -3.00
C LEU A 17 1.09 -10.33 -3.11
N GLY A 18 -0.01 -10.77 -3.72
CA GLY A 18 -1.24 -9.99 -3.83
C GLY A 18 -1.84 -9.66 -2.46
N VAL A 19 -1.90 -10.64 -1.54
CA VAL A 19 -2.40 -10.44 -0.18
C VAL A 19 -1.47 -9.52 0.62
N ALA A 20 -0.15 -9.72 0.54
CA ALA A 20 0.83 -8.88 1.21
C ALA A 20 0.76 -7.43 0.70
N PHE A 21 0.64 -7.25 -0.63
CA PHE A 21 0.46 -5.96 -1.26
C PHE A 21 -0.83 -5.27 -0.82
N LEU A 22 -1.94 -6.00 -0.78
CA LEU A 22 -3.23 -5.45 -0.32
C LEU A 22 -3.16 -5.03 1.16
N GLY A 23 -2.51 -5.84 2.00
CA GLY A 23 -2.27 -5.52 3.40
C GLY A 23 -1.44 -4.25 3.56
N LEU A 24 -0.34 -4.12 2.81
CA LEU A 24 0.51 -2.92 2.79
C LEU A 24 -0.25 -1.70 2.28
N TYR A 25 -1.06 -1.86 1.24
CA TYR A 25 -1.90 -0.79 0.69
C TYR A 25 -2.86 -0.26 1.75
N ILE A 26 -3.64 -1.13 2.40
CA ILE A 26 -4.59 -0.74 3.44
C ILE A 26 -3.87 -0.10 4.63
N TRP A 27 -2.78 -0.72 5.11
CA TRP A 27 -1.96 -0.14 6.19
C TRP A 27 -1.49 1.26 5.80
N SER A 28 -0.95 1.44 4.60
CA SER A 28 -0.41 2.72 4.15
C SER A 28 -1.44 3.87 4.22
N ILE A 29 -2.70 3.59 3.88
CA ILE A 29 -3.81 4.55 3.95
C ILE A 29 -4.15 4.88 5.41
N VAL A 30 -4.31 3.85 6.25
CA VAL A 30 -4.64 4.03 7.67
C VAL A 30 -3.54 4.81 8.39
N TRP A 31 -2.28 4.50 8.07
CA TRP A 31 -1.13 5.19 8.61
C TRP A 31 -1.11 6.67 8.19
N ALA A 32 -1.33 6.96 6.90
CA ALA A 32 -1.37 8.34 6.41
C ALA A 32 -2.53 9.15 7.01
N TYR A 33 -3.71 8.53 7.20
CA TYR A 33 -4.84 9.14 7.87
C TYR A 33 -4.50 9.53 9.32
N ASN A 34 -3.94 8.59 10.09
CA ASN A 34 -3.57 8.82 11.48
C ASN A 34 -2.45 9.86 11.61
N ASP A 35 -1.44 9.82 10.75
CA ASP A 35 -0.34 10.80 10.74
C ASP A 35 -0.85 12.22 10.44
N ALA A 36 -1.73 12.37 9.45
CA ALA A 36 -2.36 13.65 9.15
C ALA A 36 -3.24 14.16 10.31
N LYS A 37 -3.97 13.26 10.99
CA LYS A 37 -4.78 13.60 12.17
C LYS A 37 -3.90 14.12 13.32
N ILE A 38 -2.77 13.49 13.58
CA ILE A 38 -1.81 13.92 14.62
C ILE A 38 -1.22 15.29 14.29
N ARG A 39 -1.03 15.60 13.01
CA ARG A 39 -0.43 16.85 12.52
C ARG A 39 -1.44 17.99 12.30
N ASN A 40 -2.69 17.83 12.73
CA ASN A 40 -3.80 18.78 12.46
C ASN A 40 -3.98 19.11 10.96
N GLN A 41 -3.59 18.19 10.07
CA GLN A 41 -3.84 18.27 8.63
C GLN A 41 -5.18 17.60 8.30
N HIS A 42 -5.73 17.83 7.10
CA HIS A 42 -7.02 17.24 6.69
C HIS A 42 -6.86 15.73 6.40
N PRO A 43 -7.24 14.82 7.32
CA PRO A 43 -6.76 13.43 7.30
C PRO A 43 -7.39 12.61 6.17
N VAL A 44 -8.64 12.92 5.80
CA VAL A 44 -9.32 12.30 4.66
C VAL A 44 -8.67 12.69 3.33
N LEU A 45 -8.19 13.93 3.21
CA LEU A 45 -7.60 14.40 1.94
C LEU A 45 -6.27 13.70 1.69
N VAL A 46 -5.42 13.63 2.72
CA VAL A 46 -4.14 12.92 2.67
C VAL A 46 -4.35 11.43 2.40
N ALA A 47 -5.31 10.79 3.09
CA ALA A 47 -5.63 9.38 2.88
C ALA A 47 -6.08 9.09 1.43
N ILE A 48 -6.94 9.95 0.85
CA ILE A 48 -7.39 9.82 -0.54
C ILE A 48 -6.23 10.02 -1.53
N MET A 49 -5.35 11.01 -1.28
CA MET A 49 -4.17 11.23 -2.13
C MET A 49 -3.25 10.02 -2.12
N VAL A 50 -2.99 9.44 -0.94
CA VAL A 50 -2.19 8.22 -0.79
C VAL A 50 -2.89 7.01 -1.42
N ALA A 51 -4.20 6.87 -1.30
CA ALA A 51 -4.96 5.73 -1.80
C ALA A 51 -5.10 5.69 -3.32
N LEU A 52 -5.41 6.82 -3.97
CA LEU A 52 -5.88 6.83 -5.36
C LEU A 52 -4.90 7.42 -6.36
N LEU A 53 -4.15 8.45 -5.96
CA LEU A 53 -3.41 9.27 -6.91
C LEU A 53 -1.93 8.97 -6.92
N SER A 54 -1.44 8.46 -5.81
CA SER A 54 -0.02 8.53 -5.56
C SER A 54 0.53 7.22 -5.00
N TRP A 55 -0.24 6.18 -4.69
CA TRP A 55 0.40 4.92 -4.28
C TRP A 55 1.33 4.38 -5.40
N PRO A 56 2.62 4.07 -5.15
CA PRO A 56 3.39 4.18 -3.90
C PRO A 56 4.12 5.54 -3.71
N LEU A 57 4.33 6.31 -4.78
CA LEU A 57 5.04 7.60 -4.83
C LEU A 57 4.58 8.63 -3.78
N GLY A 58 3.28 8.82 -3.55
CA GLY A 58 2.72 9.73 -2.56
C GLY A 58 2.89 9.26 -1.14
N LEU A 59 3.01 7.96 -0.89
CA LEU A 59 3.46 7.50 0.42
C LEU A 59 4.90 7.96 0.65
N VAL A 60 5.77 7.81 -0.36
CA VAL A 60 7.17 8.26 -0.30
C VAL A 60 7.27 9.78 -0.16
N ILE A 61 6.53 10.54 -0.96
CA ILE A 61 6.49 12.00 -0.88
C ILE A 61 5.94 12.44 0.49
N TRP A 62 4.87 11.81 0.98
CA TRP A 62 4.35 12.08 2.32
C TRP A 62 5.39 11.78 3.39
N LEU A 63 6.14 10.68 3.29
CA LEU A 63 7.25 10.34 4.19
C LEU A 63 8.42 11.34 4.13
N ILE A 64 8.63 12.02 3.01
CA ILE A 64 9.66 13.08 2.86
C ILE A 64 9.15 14.42 3.40
N VAL A 65 7.91 14.78 3.08
CA VAL A 65 7.29 16.06 3.46
C VAL A 65 6.88 16.09 4.93
N ARG A 66 6.60 14.93 5.55
CA ARG A 66 6.28 14.83 6.99
C ARG A 66 7.43 15.20 7.94
N ARG A 67 8.52 15.83 7.49
CA ARG A 67 9.41 16.50 8.44
C ARG A 67 8.66 17.58 9.22
#